data_AF-A0A9X4EE26-F1
#
_entry.id   AF-A0A9X4EE26-F1
#
_cell.length_a   1.000
_cell.length_b   1.000
_cell.length_c   1.000
_cell.angle_alpha   90.00
_cell.angle_beta   90.00
_cell.angle_gamma   90.00
#
_symmetry.space_group_name_H-M   'P 1'
#
loop_
_entity.id
_entity.type
_entity.pdbx_description
1 polymer ?
#
loop_
_entity_poly.entity_id
_entity_poly.type
_entity_poly.pdbx_seq_one_letter_code
_entity_poly.pdbx_strand_id
1 'polypeptide(L)'
;MRYLAFITVALCGLALSSTAEARGHGGHSGHSHARSHRSYSHDHYVRPHVTKRGTYVHGHMQTNPNKTRNDNYSTKGNTNPYTGQSGTKPRDGQAPH
;
A
#
# COMPACT_ATOMS: atom_id res chain seq x y z
N MET A 1 8.65 44.02 -60.58
CA MET A 1 8.18 42.73 -60.00
C MET A 1 7.13 43.07 -58.95
N ARG A 2 5.89 43.45 -59.32
CA ARG A 2 4.76 42.59 -59.73
C ARG A 2 4.39 41.56 -58.66
N TYR A 3 3.39 41.95 -57.87
CA TYR A 3 2.43 41.16 -57.09
C TYR A 3 2.60 39.64 -57.15
N LEU A 4 2.94 39.04 -56.02
CA LEU A 4 2.53 37.69 -55.63
C LEU A 4 2.71 37.57 -54.12
N ALA A 5 1.89 38.34 -53.41
CA ALA A 5 1.55 38.04 -52.02
C ALA A 5 0.74 36.74 -52.05
N PHE A 6 1.44 35.61 -51.96
CA PHE A 6 0.84 34.29 -51.95
C PHE A 6 0.07 34.08 -50.65
N ILE A 7 -1.24 34.21 -50.81
CA ILE A 7 -2.30 33.59 -50.02
C ILE A 7 -1.91 32.15 -49.67
N THR A 8 -1.60 31.87 -48.41
CA THR A 8 -1.74 30.52 -47.81
C THR A 8 -1.96 30.64 -46.29
N VAL A 9 -2.99 31.38 -45.89
CA VAL A 9 -3.71 31.01 -44.66
C VAL A 9 -4.65 29.89 -45.07
N ALA A 10 -4.38 28.66 -44.66
CA ALA A 10 -5.39 27.65 -44.34
C ALA A 10 -4.72 26.28 -44.29
N LEU A 11 -4.47 25.81 -43.08
CA LEU A 11 -5.01 24.55 -42.55
C LEU A 11 -4.08 24.12 -41.42
N CYS A 12 -4.39 24.67 -40.24
CA CYS A 12 -3.95 24.15 -38.97
C CYS A 12 -4.11 22.63 -38.97
N GLY A 13 -3.00 21.93 -38.73
CA GLY A 13 -2.98 20.50 -38.53
C GLY A 13 -3.91 20.13 -37.38
N LEU A 14 -5.00 19.46 -37.71
CA LEU A 14 -5.84 18.76 -36.74
C LEU A 14 -5.74 17.28 -37.08
N ALA A 15 -4.72 16.64 -36.50
CA ALA A 15 -4.65 15.19 -36.37
C ALA A 15 -5.79 14.74 -35.43
N LEU A 16 -6.92 14.41 -36.02
CA LEU A 16 -8.02 13.63 -35.46
C LEU A 16 -7.65 12.15 -35.71
N SER A 17 -7.60 11.18 -34.80
CA SER A 17 -7.98 11.08 -33.39
C SER A 17 -7.33 9.79 -32.87
N SER A 18 -6.49 9.85 -31.83
CA SER A 18 -6.16 8.63 -31.07
C SER A 18 -7.33 8.34 -30.14
N THR A 19 -8.15 7.33 -30.41
CA THR A 19 -9.09 6.81 -29.41
C THR A 19 -8.29 5.98 -28.41
N ALA A 20 -7.60 6.65 -27.50
CA ALA A 20 -7.10 6.02 -26.28
C ALA A 20 -8.29 5.82 -25.35
N GLU A 21 -8.87 4.62 -25.38
CA GLU A 21 -9.87 4.21 -24.40
C GLU A 21 -9.18 3.72 -23.13
N ALA A 22 -8.84 4.65 -22.24
CA ALA A 22 -8.46 4.33 -20.86
C ALA A 22 -9.59 4.77 -19.94
N ARG A 23 -10.63 3.92 -19.82
CA ARG A 23 -11.67 4.08 -18.80
C ARG A 23 -11.50 2.99 -17.76
N GLY A 24 -10.62 3.28 -16.80
CA GLY A 24 -10.32 2.41 -15.67
C GLY A 24 -10.21 3.18 -14.38
N HIS A 25 -11.15 4.06 -14.07
CA HIS A 25 -11.31 4.59 -12.71
C HIS A 25 -12.62 4.07 -12.14
N GLY A 26 -12.52 2.90 -11.49
CA GLY A 26 -13.57 2.32 -10.69
C GLY A 26 -13.96 3.30 -9.58
N GLY A 27 -15.25 3.60 -9.50
CA GLY A 27 -15.82 4.50 -8.50
C GLY A 27 -15.54 3.99 -7.09
N HIS A 28 -14.93 4.84 -6.27
CA HIS A 28 -14.95 4.68 -4.84
C HIS A 28 -16.24 5.33 -4.30
N SER A 29 -17.27 4.51 -4.12
CA SER A 29 -18.47 4.90 -3.37
C SER A 29 -19.09 3.68 -2.69
N GLY A 30 -18.42 3.24 -1.62
CA GLY A 30 -18.96 2.31 -0.64
C GLY A 30 -19.26 3.05 0.65
N HIS A 31 -20.54 3.14 0.98
CA HIS A 31 -21.10 3.86 2.11
C HIS A 31 -20.59 3.37 3.48
N SER A 32 -20.14 4.33 4.29
CA SER A 32 -20.39 4.46 5.72
C SER A 32 -20.66 3.18 6.52
N HIS A 33 -19.60 2.65 7.12
CA HIS A 33 -19.72 2.10 8.46
C HIS A 33 -19.28 3.18 9.44
N ALA A 34 -20.23 3.94 10.00
CA ALA A 34 -20.05 4.56 11.30
C ALA A 34 -20.00 3.46 12.38
N ARG A 35 -19.08 2.51 12.23
CA ARG A 35 -18.53 1.83 13.39
C ARG A 35 -17.72 2.93 14.05
N SER A 36 -17.94 3.15 15.33
CA SER A 36 -16.91 3.73 16.17
C SER A 36 -15.66 2.89 15.92
N HIS A 37 -14.84 3.32 14.96
CA HIS A 37 -13.51 2.82 14.77
C HIS A 37 -12.78 3.36 15.99
N ARG A 38 -12.88 2.62 17.10
CA ARG A 38 -11.77 2.54 18.02
C ARG A 38 -10.60 2.31 17.10
N SER A 39 -9.80 3.35 16.89
CA SER A 39 -8.62 3.31 16.05
C SER A 39 -7.65 2.41 16.80
N TYR A 40 -7.89 1.11 16.69
CA TYR A 40 -7.04 0.09 17.26
C TYR A 40 -5.92 0.04 16.25
N SER A 41 -4.89 0.85 16.52
CA SER A 41 -3.61 0.75 15.84
C SER A 41 -3.25 -0.72 15.91
N HIS A 42 -3.30 -1.47 14.80
CA HIS A 42 -3.09 -2.92 14.80
C HIS A 42 -1.68 -3.29 15.26
N ASP A 43 -0.82 -2.28 15.34
CA ASP A 43 0.55 -2.36 15.75
C ASP A 43 0.86 -1.30 16.80
N HIS A 44 1.86 -1.55 17.64
CA HIS A 44 2.37 -0.61 18.62
C HIS A 44 3.90 -0.61 18.62
N TYR A 45 4.48 0.54 18.94
CA TYR A 45 5.92 0.69 19.05
C TYR A 45 6.40 0.19 20.42
N VAL A 46 7.31 -0.77 20.40
CA VAL A 46 8.02 -1.27 21.58
C VAL A 46 9.27 -0.43 21.76
N ARG A 47 9.41 0.20 22.93
CA ARG A 47 10.57 1.03 23.26
C ARG A 47 11.83 0.15 23.40
N PRO A 48 13.02 0.68 23.03
CA PRO A 48 14.27 -0.01 23.29
C PRO A 48 14.46 -0.24 24.79
N HIS A 49 15.05 -1.36 25.17
CA HIS A 49 15.30 -1.71 26.56
C HIS A 49 16.51 -2.64 26.69
N VAL A 50 17.07 -2.72 27.89
CA VAL A 50 18.15 -3.65 28.24
C VAL A 50 17.53 -4.83 28.99
N THR A 51 17.79 -6.04 28.52
CA THR A 51 17.30 -7.26 29.16
C THR A 51 18.05 -7.53 30.48
N LYS A 52 17.50 -8.37 31.36
CA LYS A 52 18.14 -8.76 32.64
C LYS A 52 19.55 -9.39 32.46
N ARG A 53 19.85 -9.90 31.27
CA ARG A 53 21.15 -10.48 30.90
C ARG A 53 22.14 -9.47 30.31
N GLY A 54 21.78 -8.18 30.26
CA GLY A 54 22.63 -7.10 29.74
C GLY A 54 22.57 -6.89 28.22
N THR A 55 21.74 -7.64 27.49
CA THR A 55 21.59 -7.44 26.03
C THR A 55 20.69 -6.25 25.72
N TYR A 56 21.15 -5.34 24.85
CA TYR A 56 20.37 -4.23 24.34
C TYR A 56 19.41 -4.70 23.23
N VAL A 57 18.14 -4.32 23.34
CA VAL A 57 17.08 -4.58 22.34
C VAL A 57 16.66 -3.25 21.73
N HIS A 58 16.76 -3.14 20.41
CA HIS A 58 16.31 -1.95 19.69
C HIS A 58 14.78 -1.84 19.70
N GLY A 59 14.28 -0.60 19.66
CA GLY A 59 12.84 -0.37 19.57
C GLY A 59 12.32 -0.75 18.19
N HIS A 60 11.19 -1.44 18.14
CA HIS A 60 10.62 -2.01 16.93
C HIS A 60 9.09 -1.94 16.98
N MET A 61 8.45 -2.08 15.82
CA MET A 61 6.99 -2.18 15.77
C MET A 61 6.55 -3.63 15.94
N GLN A 62 5.49 -3.84 16.69
CA GLN A 62 4.89 -5.15 16.93
C GLN A 62 3.39 -5.09 16.72
N THR A 63 2.80 -6.14 16.13
CA THR A 63 1.35 -6.34 16.08
C THR A 63 0.76 -6.44 17.49
N ASN A 64 -0.49 -6.03 17.65
CA ASN A 64 -1.15 -6.06 18.94
C ASN A 64 -1.38 -7.48 19.41
N PRO A 65 -1.16 -7.75 20.72
CA PRO A 65 -1.40 -9.07 21.27
C PRO A 65 -2.88 -9.44 21.13
N ASN A 66 -3.15 -10.56 20.46
CA ASN A 66 -4.49 -11.13 20.35
C ASN A 66 -4.42 -12.67 20.49
N LYS A 67 -5.58 -13.35 20.40
CA LYS A 67 -5.67 -14.82 20.61
C LYS A 67 -5.15 -15.65 19.42
N THR A 68 -4.70 -14.99 18.37
CA THR A 68 -4.19 -15.61 17.15
C THR A 68 -2.82 -15.03 16.81
N ARG A 69 -2.07 -15.72 15.96
CA ARG A 69 -0.83 -15.20 15.37
C ARG A 69 -1.01 -14.80 13.91
N ASN A 70 -2.21 -14.89 13.35
CA ASN A 70 -2.43 -14.80 11.91
C ASN A 70 -2.08 -13.44 11.33
N ASP A 71 -2.15 -12.37 12.12
CA ASP A 71 -1.79 -11.00 11.76
C ASP A 71 -0.33 -10.67 12.04
N ASN A 72 0.37 -11.43 12.88
CA ASN A 72 1.78 -11.19 13.21
C ASN A 72 2.67 -11.16 11.97
N TYR A 73 3.61 -10.20 11.89
CA TYR A 73 4.55 -10.10 10.77
C TYR A 73 5.43 -11.35 10.58
N SER A 74 5.69 -12.09 11.66
CA SER A 74 6.45 -13.33 11.62
C SER A 74 5.68 -14.52 11.04
N THR A 75 4.38 -14.37 10.76
CA THR A 75 3.51 -15.44 10.27
C THR A 75 3.59 -15.62 8.75
N LYS A 76 3.60 -16.87 8.30
CA LYS A 76 3.76 -17.28 6.90
C LYS A 76 2.76 -16.57 6.01
N GLY A 77 3.28 -15.86 5.01
CA GLY A 77 2.50 -15.07 4.05
C GLY A 77 2.35 -13.59 4.43
N ASN A 78 2.75 -13.19 5.64
CA ASN A 78 2.83 -11.78 6.02
C ASN A 78 4.26 -11.27 5.81
N THR A 79 4.42 -9.97 5.57
CA THR A 79 5.73 -9.32 5.45
C THR A 79 5.83 -8.21 6.47
N ASN A 80 6.95 -8.14 7.18
CA ASN A 80 7.24 -7.03 8.08
C ASN A 80 7.53 -5.77 7.25
N PRO A 81 6.72 -4.70 7.31
CA PRO A 81 6.98 -3.48 6.53
C PRO A 81 8.22 -2.71 7.01
N TYR A 82 8.68 -2.96 8.24
CA TYR A 82 9.83 -2.27 8.84
C TYR A 82 11.17 -2.93 8.49
N THR A 83 11.18 -4.24 8.26
CA THR A 83 12.41 -4.98 7.92
C THR A 83 12.40 -5.58 6.52
N GLY A 84 11.24 -5.60 5.84
CA GLY A 84 11.04 -6.29 4.56
C GLY A 84 11.07 -7.82 4.67
N GLN A 85 11.22 -8.37 5.87
CA GLN A 85 11.35 -9.81 6.07
C GLN A 85 9.98 -10.50 6.00
N SER A 86 9.92 -11.59 5.25
CA SER A 86 8.74 -12.45 5.19
C SER A 86 8.62 -13.30 6.45
N GLY A 87 7.39 -13.42 6.94
CA GLY A 87 7.05 -14.33 8.02
C GLY A 87 7.16 -15.79 7.59
N THR A 88 7.55 -16.64 8.52
CA THR A 88 7.79 -18.08 8.32
C THR A 88 7.04 -18.96 9.32
N LYS A 89 6.45 -18.37 10.36
CA LYS A 89 5.72 -19.09 11.41
C LYS A 89 4.37 -19.58 10.88
N PRO A 90 3.93 -20.80 11.25
CA PRO A 90 2.65 -21.32 10.79
C PRO A 90 1.48 -20.46 11.29
N ARG A 91 0.40 -20.42 10.51
CA ARG A 91 -0.87 -19.81 10.91
C ARG A 91 -1.63 -20.71 11.87
N ASP A 92 -2.47 -20.13 12.71
CA ASP A 92 -3.42 -20.90 13.52
C ASP A 92 -4.47 -21.54 12.61
N GLY A 93 -4.80 -22.81 12.88
CA GLY A 93 -5.72 -23.59 12.06
C GLY A 93 -5.11 -24.18 10.79
N GLN A 94 -3.86 -23.83 10.45
CA GLN A 94 -3.13 -24.51 9.39
C GLN A 94 -2.57 -25.82 9.96
N ALA A 95 -3.27 -26.94 9.73
CA ALA A 95 -2.73 -28.26 10.04
C ALA A 95 -1.40 -28.45 9.26
N PRO A 96 -0.36 -29.04 9.87
CA PRO A 96 0.76 -29.54 9.09
C PRO A 96 0.20 -30.60 8.13
N HIS A 97 0.36 -30.37 6.84
CA HIS A 97 0.10 -31.36 5.80
C HIS A 97 1.28 -32.33 5.71
#